data_AF-A0A520IJ74-F1
#
_entry.id   AF-A0A520IJ74-F1
#
_cell.length_a   1.000
_cell.length_b   1.000
_cell.length_c   1.000
_cell.angle_alpha   90.00
_cell.angle_beta   90.00
_cell.angle_gamma   90.00
#
_symmetry.space_group_name_H-M   'P 1'
#
loop_
_entity.id
_entity.type
_entity.pdbx_description
1 polymer ?
#
loop_
_entity_poly.entity_id
_entity_poly.type
_entity_poly.pdbx_seq_one_letter_code
_entity_poly.pdbx_strand_id
1 'polypeptide(L)'
;MARTLPPFIRILLFGILCAYSIHVRAQVTAPSILVDDEYDLYRKRADDSFCEGNYAQALRQYHNCLGVPGFETDLYAKQQIIKSTTCSNLRKQVEAALKHGKRTEAIGLFDKLLKYNPDDIHTRDQVVDDLDTLGNGLSSDKKYVDARLAYEKAIKYATGQRRDGLLTELTNVNTLRSTSLRLKLQMATGVIAVGTTVYALVLRNDYLTKRNALDQISNGAENAALPGTIDNADIYSKYKEAYIATQSAEKKKGWYIASVGVAAIAALAEVYLLRNPPKRTNKKLTWKPSSQSLGLAVSYTF
;
A
#
# COMPACT_ATOMS: atom_id res chain seq x y z
N MET A 1 -117.84 15.21 -37.18
CA MET A 1 -116.84 15.76 -38.11
C MET A 1 -115.57 16.09 -37.33
N ALA A 2 -114.63 15.14 -37.27
CA ALA A 2 -113.35 15.31 -36.58
C ALA A 2 -112.26 15.38 -37.65
N ARG A 3 -111.62 16.54 -37.81
CA ARG A 3 -110.49 16.76 -38.72
C ARG A 3 -109.21 16.32 -38.03
N THR A 4 -108.58 15.29 -38.58
CA THR A 4 -107.29 14.75 -38.17
C THR A 4 -106.16 15.69 -38.62
N LEU A 5 -105.24 15.99 -37.69
CA LEU A 5 -104.02 16.75 -37.97
C LEU A 5 -103.04 15.92 -38.84
N PRO A 6 -102.28 16.56 -39.74
CA PRO A 6 -101.39 15.89 -40.68
C PRO A 6 -100.15 15.26 -40.00
N PRO A 7 -99.64 14.13 -40.52
CA PRO A 7 -98.60 13.31 -39.87
C PRO A 7 -97.21 13.95 -39.77
N PHE A 8 -96.97 15.10 -40.41
CA PHE A 8 -95.67 15.78 -40.38
C PHE A 8 -95.37 16.54 -39.08
N ILE A 9 -96.38 16.87 -38.28
CA ILE A 9 -96.19 17.63 -37.02
C ILE A 9 -95.81 16.70 -35.84
N ARG A 10 -96.04 15.39 -35.95
CA ARG A 10 -95.68 14.42 -34.89
C ARG A 10 -94.19 14.06 -34.87
N ILE A 11 -93.42 14.42 -35.90
CA ILE A 11 -91.97 14.15 -35.98
C ILE A 11 -91.15 15.32 -35.41
N LEU A 12 -91.73 16.52 -35.25
CA LEU A 12 -91.01 17.70 -34.74
C LEU A 12 -91.03 17.83 -33.21
N LEU A 13 -91.73 16.94 -32.49
CA LEU A 13 -91.91 17.00 -31.03
C LEU A 13 -91.34 15.77 -30.29
N PHE A 14 -90.44 15.04 -30.94
CA PHE A 14 -89.62 13.97 -30.35
C PHE A 14 -88.11 14.18 -30.60
N GLY A 15 -87.72 15.40 -30.94
CA GLY A 15 -86.34 15.80 -31.28
C GLY A 15 -85.73 16.88 -30.38
N ILE A 16 -86.28 17.11 -29.19
CA ILE A 16 -85.77 18.08 -28.22
C ILE A 16 -85.84 17.48 -26.81
N LEU A 17 -84.99 16.47 -26.54
CA LEU A 17 -84.71 16.00 -25.17
C LEU A 17 -83.37 15.24 -25.01
N CYS A 18 -82.44 15.35 -25.98
CA CYS A 18 -81.08 14.79 -25.87
C CYS A 18 -79.98 15.73 -26.37
N ALA A 19 -80.13 17.05 -26.17
CA ALA A 19 -79.12 18.03 -26.55
C ALA A 19 -78.82 19.03 -25.43
N TYR A 20 -78.56 18.53 -24.22
CA TYR A 20 -77.77 19.22 -23.20
C TYR A 20 -77.05 18.19 -22.33
N SER A 21 -76.19 17.38 -22.94
CA SER A 21 -75.05 16.87 -22.19
C SER A 21 -74.06 18.01 -22.11
N ILE A 22 -74.23 18.90 -21.14
CA ILE A 22 -73.08 19.65 -20.60
C ILE A 22 -72.16 18.55 -20.08
N HIS A 23 -71.24 18.11 -20.93
CA HIS A 23 -70.05 17.45 -20.46
C HIS A 23 -69.35 18.55 -19.67
N VAL A 24 -69.62 18.61 -18.37
CA VAL A 24 -68.59 19.01 -17.43
C VAL A 24 -67.51 17.96 -17.65
N ARG A 25 -66.64 18.26 -18.61
CA ARG A 25 -65.35 17.63 -18.72
C ARG A 25 -64.69 18.06 -17.43
N ALA A 26 -64.81 17.23 -16.41
CA ALA A 26 -63.83 17.22 -15.35
C ALA A 26 -62.50 17.12 -16.09
N GLN A 27 -61.80 18.25 -16.20
CA GLN A 27 -60.38 18.23 -16.45
C GLN A 27 -59.87 17.38 -15.29
N VAL A 28 -59.65 16.10 -15.57
CA VAL A 28 -58.87 15.28 -14.68
C VAL A 28 -57.52 15.96 -14.69
N THR A 29 -57.22 16.67 -13.60
CA THR A 29 -55.93 17.23 -13.24
C THR A 29 -54.97 16.07 -12.98
N ALA A 30 -54.77 15.20 -13.97
CA ALA A 30 -53.81 14.10 -13.98
C ALA A 30 -52.50 14.38 -14.74
N PRO A 31 -52.28 15.50 -15.48
CA PRO A 31 -51.00 15.68 -16.16
C PRO A 31 -49.88 16.09 -15.20
N SER A 32 -50.14 16.83 -14.12
CA SER A 32 -49.06 17.30 -13.24
C SER A 32 -48.43 16.19 -12.41
N ILE A 33 -49.23 15.30 -11.83
CA ILE A 33 -48.73 14.23 -10.94
C ILE A 33 -47.87 13.22 -11.72
N LEU A 34 -48.30 12.82 -12.92
CA LEU A 34 -47.56 11.84 -13.74
C LEU A 34 -46.25 12.43 -14.32
N VAL A 35 -46.24 13.73 -14.65
CA VAL A 35 -45.08 14.44 -15.17
C VAL A 35 -44.03 14.64 -14.06
N ASP A 36 -44.46 14.90 -12.83
CA ASP A 36 -43.58 14.98 -11.66
C ASP A 36 -42.91 13.61 -11.36
N ASP A 37 -43.68 12.51 -11.45
CA ASP A 37 -43.16 11.14 -11.26
C ASP A 37 -42.09 10.75 -12.31
N GLU A 38 -42.27 11.15 -13.58
CA GLU A 38 -41.30 10.88 -14.64
C GLU A 38 -40.00 11.68 -14.45
N TYR A 39 -40.11 12.96 -14.08
CA TYR A 39 -38.95 13.79 -13.76
C TYR A 39 -38.14 13.21 -12.60
N ASP A 40 -38.81 12.84 -11.51
CA ASP A 40 -38.16 12.30 -10.31
C ASP A 40 -37.45 10.97 -10.59
N LEU A 41 -38.02 10.12 -11.45
CA LEU A 41 -37.38 8.89 -11.89
C LEU A 41 -36.08 9.16 -12.67
N TYR A 42 -36.12 10.06 -13.66
CA TYR A 42 -34.92 10.41 -14.43
C TYR A 42 -33.86 11.04 -13.54
N ARG A 43 -34.27 11.93 -12.64
CA ARG A 43 -33.38 12.59 -11.69
C ARG A 43 -32.69 11.59 -10.79
N LYS A 44 -33.45 10.68 -10.16
CA LYS A 44 -32.90 9.65 -9.29
C LYS A 44 -31.90 8.77 -10.05
N ARG A 45 -32.27 8.28 -11.23
CA ARG A 45 -31.37 7.45 -12.05
C ARG A 45 -30.11 8.20 -12.45
N ALA A 46 -30.23 9.51 -12.74
CA ALA A 46 -29.09 10.36 -13.07
C ALA A 46 -28.14 10.53 -11.89
N ASP A 47 -28.68 10.84 -10.72
CA ASP A 47 -27.94 11.02 -9.47
C ASP A 47 -27.26 9.71 -9.05
N ASP A 48 -27.96 8.57 -9.11
CA ASP A 48 -27.40 7.25 -8.84
C ASP A 48 -26.24 6.95 -9.81
N SER A 49 -26.43 7.18 -11.12
CA SER A 49 -25.38 6.99 -12.12
C SER A 49 -24.18 7.94 -11.91
N PHE A 50 -24.43 9.15 -11.41
CA PHE A 50 -23.40 10.12 -11.09
C PHE A 50 -22.57 9.68 -9.88
N CYS A 51 -23.24 9.23 -8.81
CA CYS A 51 -22.59 8.65 -7.63
C CYS A 51 -21.80 7.39 -7.98
N GLU A 52 -22.28 6.56 -8.89
CA GLU A 52 -21.51 5.40 -9.35
C GLU A 52 -20.24 5.81 -10.10
N GLY A 53 -20.22 6.98 -10.74
CA GLY A 53 -19.14 7.44 -11.63
C GLY A 53 -19.41 7.18 -13.11
N ASN A 54 -20.61 6.74 -13.47
CA ASN A 54 -21.06 6.56 -14.85
C ASN A 54 -21.60 7.88 -15.43
N TYR A 55 -20.68 8.82 -15.65
CA TYR A 55 -21.00 10.18 -16.11
C TYR A 55 -21.72 10.22 -17.46
N ALA A 56 -21.46 9.25 -18.35
CA ALA A 56 -22.12 9.20 -19.65
C ALA A 56 -23.62 8.88 -19.51
N GLN A 57 -23.96 7.95 -18.61
CA GLN A 57 -25.36 7.62 -18.30
C GLN A 57 -26.02 8.76 -17.52
N ALA A 58 -25.34 9.32 -16.52
CA ALA A 58 -25.83 10.46 -15.75
C ALA A 58 -26.22 11.63 -16.67
N LEU A 59 -25.34 12.01 -17.61
CA LEU A 59 -25.60 13.05 -18.59
C LEU A 59 -26.86 12.79 -19.42
N ARG A 60 -27.03 11.56 -19.91
CA ARG A 60 -28.23 11.19 -20.69
C ARG A 60 -29.51 11.39 -19.86
N GLN A 61 -29.49 10.94 -18.60
CA GLN A 61 -30.68 11.04 -17.73
C GLN A 61 -30.95 12.49 -17.31
N TYR A 62 -29.94 13.31 -17.04
CA TYR A 62 -30.15 14.74 -16.80
C TYR A 62 -30.69 15.49 -18.02
N HIS A 63 -30.27 15.10 -19.24
CA HIS A 63 -30.88 15.64 -20.46
C HIS A 63 -32.34 15.20 -20.61
N ASN A 64 -32.69 13.98 -20.21
CA ASN A 64 -34.08 13.52 -20.19
C ASN A 64 -34.93 14.34 -19.21
N CYS A 65 -34.41 14.73 -18.04
CA CYS A 65 -35.10 15.63 -17.10
C CYS A 65 -35.51 16.95 -17.78
N LEU A 66 -34.63 17.53 -18.61
CA LEU A 66 -34.92 18.76 -19.36
C LEU A 66 -35.84 18.54 -20.56
N GLY A 67 -36.09 17.28 -20.95
CA GLY A 67 -37.05 16.90 -21.97
C GLY A 67 -38.47 16.69 -21.42
N VAL A 68 -38.64 16.62 -20.10
CA VAL A 68 -39.95 16.51 -19.46
C VAL A 68 -40.69 17.85 -19.56
N PRO A 69 -41.95 17.89 -20.06
CA PRO A 69 -42.70 19.12 -20.21
C PRO A 69 -42.84 19.90 -18.89
N GLY A 70 -42.50 21.18 -18.89
CA GLY A 70 -42.53 22.04 -17.69
C GLY A 70 -41.22 22.07 -16.89
N PHE A 71 -40.23 21.25 -17.24
CA PHE A 71 -38.91 21.17 -16.59
C PHE A 71 -37.75 21.58 -17.52
N GLU A 72 -38.02 22.18 -18.68
CA GLU A 72 -37.01 22.50 -19.71
C GLU A 72 -35.96 23.52 -19.21
N THR A 73 -36.35 24.33 -18.24
CA THR A 73 -35.49 25.34 -17.61
C THR A 73 -35.01 24.97 -16.23
N ASP A 74 -35.16 23.71 -15.81
CA ASP A 74 -34.76 23.27 -14.48
C ASP A 74 -33.27 23.57 -14.23
N LEU A 75 -33.02 24.30 -13.14
CA LEU A 75 -31.68 24.76 -12.77
C LEU A 75 -30.82 23.60 -12.26
N TYR A 76 -31.44 22.63 -11.58
CA TYR A 76 -30.73 21.49 -11.00
C TYR A 76 -30.10 20.64 -12.10
N ALA A 77 -30.90 20.15 -13.05
CA ALA A 77 -30.47 19.33 -14.16
C ALA A 77 -29.41 20.04 -15.01
N LYS A 78 -29.57 21.34 -15.28
CA LYS A 78 -28.55 22.14 -16.01
C LYS A 78 -27.22 22.19 -15.26
N GLN A 79 -27.23 22.44 -13.95
CA GLN A 79 -26.00 22.45 -13.15
C GLN A 79 -25.35 21.07 -13.09
N GLN A 80 -26.14 20.00 -12.97
CA GLN A 80 -25.62 18.63 -12.94
C GLN A 80 -25.05 18.18 -14.28
N ILE A 81 -25.59 18.64 -15.42
CA ILE A 81 -24.99 18.42 -16.74
C ILE A 81 -23.59 19.02 -16.81
N ILE A 82 -23.41 20.26 -16.32
CA ILE A 82 -22.10 20.92 -16.29
C ILE A 82 -21.10 20.14 -15.42
N LYS A 83 -21.53 19.73 -14.21
CA LYS A 83 -20.70 18.93 -13.30
C LYS A 83 -20.32 17.58 -13.91
N SER A 84 -21.29 16.86 -14.46
CA SER A 84 -21.08 15.54 -15.10
C SER A 84 -20.17 15.64 -16.33
N THR A 85 -20.31 16.70 -17.12
CA THR A 85 -19.43 16.97 -18.27
C THR A 85 -17.99 17.20 -17.81
N THR A 86 -17.80 17.98 -16.74
CA THR A 86 -16.49 18.25 -16.15
C THR A 86 -15.84 16.94 -15.65
N CYS A 87 -16.59 16.12 -14.92
CA CYS A 87 -16.09 14.85 -14.40
C CYS A 87 -15.77 13.85 -15.54
N SER A 88 -16.62 13.80 -16.58
CA SER A 88 -16.35 12.99 -17.78
C SER A 88 -15.05 13.41 -18.48
N ASN A 89 -14.78 14.70 -18.60
CA ASN A 89 -13.54 15.22 -19.18
C ASN A 89 -12.30 14.90 -18.32
N LEU A 90 -12.41 14.99 -17.00
CA LEU A 90 -11.35 14.56 -16.08
C LEU A 90 -11.06 13.06 -16.24
N ARG A 91 -12.10 12.23 -16.32
CA ARG A 91 -11.95 10.78 -16.51
C ARG A 91 -11.25 10.43 -17.82
N LYS A 92 -11.57 11.12 -18.92
CA LYS A 92 -10.82 10.97 -20.18
C LYS A 92 -9.34 11.33 -20.05
N GLN A 93 -8.99 12.36 -19.27
CA GLN A 93 -7.60 12.73 -19.02
C GLN A 93 -6.88 11.67 -18.19
N VAL A 94 -7.54 11.11 -17.17
CA VAL A 94 -7.02 9.97 -16.40
C VAL A 94 -6.70 8.81 -17.32
N GLU A 95 -7.66 8.40 -18.17
CA GLU A 95 -7.48 7.27 -19.09
C GLU A 95 -6.33 7.51 -20.07
N ALA A 96 -6.18 8.74 -20.58
CA ALA A 96 -5.05 9.12 -21.42
C ALA A 96 -3.72 9.03 -20.66
N ALA A 97 -3.65 9.56 -19.44
CA ALA A 97 -2.46 9.50 -18.60
C ALA A 97 -2.04 8.05 -18.30
N LEU A 98 -2.99 7.18 -17.98
CA LEU A 98 -2.75 5.75 -17.75
C LEU A 98 -2.25 5.05 -19.02
N LYS A 99 -2.86 5.31 -20.18
CA LYS A 99 -2.41 4.75 -21.48
C LYS A 99 -0.98 5.15 -21.83
N HIS A 100 -0.54 6.34 -21.42
CA HIS A 100 0.83 6.83 -21.64
C HIS A 100 1.80 6.46 -20.51
N GLY A 101 1.39 5.62 -19.55
CA GLY A 101 2.23 5.21 -18.42
C GLY A 101 2.51 6.32 -17.39
N LYS A 102 1.83 7.46 -17.48
CA LYS A 102 1.99 8.62 -16.58
C LYS A 102 1.16 8.44 -15.31
N ARG A 103 1.47 7.39 -14.54
CA ARG A 103 0.65 6.95 -13.40
C ARG A 103 0.57 7.97 -12.26
N THR A 104 1.63 8.74 -12.03
CA THR A 104 1.65 9.82 -11.02
C THR A 104 0.73 10.97 -11.39
N GLU A 105 0.66 11.33 -12.68
CA GLU A 105 -0.27 12.33 -13.20
C GLU A 105 -1.72 11.85 -13.10
N ALA A 106 -1.96 10.56 -13.42
CA ALA A 106 -3.28 9.94 -13.28
C ALA A 106 -3.80 10.00 -11.84
N ILE A 107 -2.95 9.74 -10.82
CA ILE A 107 -3.32 9.86 -9.40
C ILE A 107 -3.74 11.30 -9.05
N GLY A 108 -3.00 12.31 -9.51
CA GLY A 108 -3.38 13.71 -9.28
C GLY A 108 -4.69 14.10 -9.97
N LEU A 109 -5.00 13.51 -11.12
CA LEU A 109 -6.28 13.70 -11.82
C LEU A 109 -7.42 12.99 -11.10
N PHE A 110 -7.19 11.80 -10.55
CA PHE A 110 -8.16 11.10 -9.69
C PHE A 110 -8.49 11.91 -8.44
N ASP A 111 -7.50 12.50 -7.78
CA ASP A 111 -7.74 13.37 -6.60
C ASP A 111 -8.63 14.58 -6.95
N LYS A 112 -8.39 15.19 -8.12
CA LYS A 112 -9.25 16.27 -8.61
C LYS A 112 -10.67 15.77 -8.87
N LEU A 113 -10.81 14.62 -9.51
CA LEU A 113 -12.11 14.03 -9.82
C LEU A 113 -12.89 13.74 -8.54
N LEU A 114 -12.28 13.07 -7.56
CA LEU A 114 -12.91 12.77 -6.27
C LEU A 114 -13.17 14.00 -5.40
N LYS A 115 -12.47 15.11 -5.62
CA LYS A 115 -12.82 16.40 -5.02
C LYS A 115 -14.12 16.97 -5.60
N TYR A 116 -14.38 16.76 -6.89
CA TYR A 116 -15.61 17.17 -7.55
C TYR A 116 -16.77 16.21 -7.30
N ASN A 117 -16.50 14.91 -7.23
CA ASN A 117 -17.47 13.85 -6.93
C ASN A 117 -16.88 12.86 -5.91
N PRO A 118 -17.01 13.14 -4.60
CA PRO A 118 -16.47 12.27 -3.54
C PRO A 118 -17.13 10.88 -3.48
N ASP A 119 -18.37 10.79 -3.97
CA ASP A 119 -19.16 9.57 -3.91
C ASP A 119 -18.87 8.62 -5.10
N ASP A 120 -18.07 9.04 -6.08
CA ASP A 120 -17.68 8.23 -7.26
C ASP A 120 -17.03 6.90 -6.86
N ILE A 121 -17.85 5.86 -6.81
CA ILE A 121 -17.44 4.52 -6.37
C ILE A 121 -16.44 3.94 -7.37
N HIS A 122 -16.72 4.03 -8.67
CA HIS A 122 -15.85 3.47 -9.70
C HIS A 122 -14.46 4.10 -9.70
N THR A 123 -14.36 5.42 -9.53
CA THR A 123 -13.09 6.13 -9.45
C THR A 123 -12.33 5.72 -8.18
N ARG A 124 -13.00 5.66 -7.02
CA ARG A 124 -12.36 5.22 -5.77
C ARG A 124 -11.79 3.81 -5.90
N ASP A 125 -12.58 2.88 -6.42
CA ASP A 125 -12.14 1.50 -6.61
C ASP A 125 -10.96 1.40 -7.57
N GLN A 126 -11.00 2.14 -8.69
CA GLN A 126 -9.91 2.16 -9.65
C GLN A 126 -8.61 2.72 -9.06
N VAL A 127 -8.68 3.80 -8.26
CA VAL A 127 -7.52 4.34 -7.55
C VAL A 127 -6.92 3.32 -6.60
N VAL A 128 -7.78 2.60 -5.87
CA VAL A 128 -7.35 1.55 -4.96
C VAL A 128 -6.64 0.43 -5.72
N ASP A 129 -7.22 -0.05 -6.82
CA ASP A 129 -6.61 -1.11 -7.66
C ASP A 129 -5.26 -0.70 -8.25
N ASP A 130 -5.17 0.53 -8.77
CA ASP A 130 -3.95 1.04 -9.35
C ASP A 130 -2.82 1.15 -8.30
N LEU A 131 -3.15 1.62 -7.11
CA LEU A 131 -2.20 1.77 -6.01
C LEU A 131 -1.82 0.43 -5.38
N ASP A 132 -2.74 -0.51 -5.27
CA ASP A 132 -2.47 -1.88 -4.81
C ASP A 132 -1.52 -2.59 -5.78
N THR A 133 -1.83 -2.55 -7.07
CA THR A 133 -0.97 -3.10 -8.13
C THR A 133 0.43 -2.47 -8.10
N LEU A 134 0.52 -1.15 -7.90
CA LEU A 134 1.78 -0.43 -7.76
C LEU A 134 2.54 -0.88 -6.50
N GLY A 135 1.85 -1.01 -5.37
CA GLY A 135 2.42 -1.49 -4.10
C GLY A 135 2.98 -2.90 -4.23
N ASN A 136 2.22 -3.81 -4.84
CA ASN A 136 2.62 -5.20 -5.09
C ASN A 136 3.85 -5.27 -6.00
N GLY A 137 3.87 -4.49 -7.08
CA GLY A 137 5.04 -4.39 -7.97
C GLY A 137 6.29 -3.90 -7.24
N LEU A 138 6.18 -2.80 -6.48
CA LEU A 138 7.30 -2.25 -5.71
C LEU A 138 7.77 -3.20 -4.58
N SER A 139 6.84 -3.93 -3.96
CA SER A 139 7.15 -4.94 -2.96
C SER A 139 7.95 -6.10 -3.57
N SER A 140 7.56 -6.56 -4.77
CA SER A 140 8.29 -7.59 -5.52
C SER A 140 9.70 -7.13 -5.91
N ASP A 141 9.86 -5.84 -6.24
CA ASP A 141 11.15 -5.18 -6.49
C ASP A 141 11.98 -4.94 -5.21
N LYS A 142 11.49 -5.34 -4.03
CA LYS A 142 12.08 -5.07 -2.71
C LYS A 142 12.21 -3.58 -2.37
N LYS A 143 11.49 -2.70 -3.08
CA LYS A 143 11.36 -1.26 -2.80
C LYS A 143 10.30 -1.03 -1.72
N TYR A 144 10.53 -1.58 -0.53
CA TYR A 144 9.52 -1.64 0.53
C TYR A 144 9.06 -0.27 1.05
N VAL A 145 9.89 0.77 0.95
CA VAL A 145 9.50 2.13 1.36
C VAL A 145 8.44 2.70 0.41
N ASP A 146 8.69 2.59 -0.89
CA ASP A 146 7.77 3.09 -1.91
C ASP A 146 6.48 2.24 -1.95
N ALA A 147 6.60 0.91 -1.80
CA ALA A 147 5.46 0.01 -1.65
C ALA A 147 4.58 0.41 -0.47
N ARG A 148 5.18 0.72 0.69
CA ARG A 148 4.45 1.18 1.88
C ARG A 148 3.64 2.45 1.59
N LEU A 149 4.26 3.44 0.94
CA LEU A 149 3.59 4.70 0.58
C LEU A 149 2.40 4.47 -0.37
N ALA A 150 2.51 3.48 -1.27
CA ALA A 150 1.42 3.11 -2.17
C ALA A 150 0.22 2.53 -1.41
N TYR A 151 0.43 1.56 -0.52
CA TYR A 151 -0.64 0.99 0.30
C TYR A 151 -1.26 2.02 1.24
N GLU A 152 -0.45 2.88 1.89
CA GLU A 152 -0.94 3.95 2.74
C GLU A 152 -1.87 4.91 1.98
N LYS A 153 -1.56 5.21 0.71
CA LYS A 153 -2.45 5.99 -0.15
C LYS A 153 -3.70 5.20 -0.54
N ALA A 154 -3.58 3.93 -0.92
CA ALA A 154 -4.73 3.09 -1.30
C ALA A 154 -5.76 3.00 -0.16
N ILE A 155 -5.29 2.82 1.07
CA ILE A 155 -6.12 2.72 2.29
C ILE A 155 -6.98 3.97 2.50
N LYS A 156 -6.53 5.16 2.06
CA LYS A 156 -7.33 6.40 2.20
C LYS A 156 -8.62 6.38 1.39
N TYR A 157 -8.63 5.69 0.25
CA TYR A 157 -9.78 5.61 -0.65
C TYR A 157 -10.60 4.32 -0.45
N ALA A 158 -9.97 3.27 0.11
CA ALA A 158 -10.60 1.98 0.35
C ALA A 158 -11.56 2.00 1.56
N THR A 159 -12.66 1.26 1.44
CA THR A 159 -13.66 1.05 2.49
C THR A 159 -13.95 -0.43 2.72
N GLY A 160 -14.41 -0.79 3.93
CA GLY A 160 -14.81 -2.15 4.28
C GLY A 160 -13.69 -3.18 4.13
N GLN A 161 -14.05 -4.38 3.66
CA GLN A 161 -13.13 -5.52 3.54
C GLN A 161 -11.89 -5.24 2.68
N ARG A 162 -12.02 -4.41 1.64
CA ARG A 162 -10.90 -4.05 0.76
C ARG A 162 -9.81 -3.29 1.52
N ARG A 163 -10.22 -2.42 2.45
CA ARG A 163 -9.31 -1.69 3.33
C ARG A 163 -8.54 -2.65 4.25
N ASP A 164 -9.22 -3.64 4.79
CA ASP A 164 -8.62 -4.62 5.71
C ASP A 164 -7.55 -5.47 4.99
N GLY A 165 -7.83 -5.90 3.76
CA GLY A 165 -6.83 -6.58 2.92
C GLY A 165 -5.57 -5.74 2.70
N LEU A 166 -5.72 -4.46 2.37
CA LEU A 166 -4.58 -3.54 2.20
C LEU A 166 -3.80 -3.30 3.49
N LEU A 167 -4.47 -3.30 4.65
CA LEU A 167 -3.80 -3.20 5.96
C LEU A 167 -2.95 -4.44 6.26
N THR A 168 -3.41 -5.63 5.85
CA THR A 168 -2.62 -6.86 5.91
C THR A 168 -1.37 -6.74 5.03
N GLU A 169 -1.51 -6.29 3.78
CA GLU A 169 -0.35 -6.12 2.90
C GLU A 169 0.63 -5.05 3.38
N LEU A 170 0.12 -3.94 3.91
CA LEU A 170 0.95 -2.92 4.56
C LEU A 170 1.76 -3.51 5.73
N THR A 171 1.12 -4.36 6.53
CA THR A 171 1.79 -5.06 7.64
C THR A 171 2.85 -6.02 7.12
N ASN A 172 2.54 -6.81 6.09
CA ASN A 172 3.49 -7.71 5.43
C ASN A 172 4.73 -6.94 4.94
N VAL A 173 4.55 -5.85 4.20
CA VAL A 173 5.66 -5.02 3.71
C VAL A 173 6.50 -4.42 4.84
N ASN A 174 5.87 -3.97 5.93
CA ASN A 174 6.59 -3.48 7.10
C ASN A 174 7.43 -4.59 7.76
N THR A 175 6.91 -5.81 7.87
CA THR A 175 7.68 -6.94 8.41
C THR A 175 8.84 -7.32 7.48
N LEU A 176 8.63 -7.38 6.17
CA LEU A 176 9.67 -7.68 5.18
C LEU A 176 10.78 -6.61 5.20
N ARG A 177 10.41 -5.33 5.28
CA ARG A 177 11.36 -4.22 5.44
C ARG A 177 12.20 -4.41 6.70
N SER A 178 11.57 -4.66 7.83
CA SER A 178 12.28 -4.84 9.12
C SER A 178 13.21 -6.05 9.10
N THR A 179 12.78 -7.16 8.47
CA THR A 179 13.58 -8.38 8.31
C THR A 179 14.77 -8.14 7.39
N SER A 180 14.59 -7.40 6.29
CA SER A 180 15.68 -7.06 5.37
C SER A 180 16.75 -6.18 6.03
N LEU A 181 16.34 -5.23 6.88
CA LEU A 181 17.25 -4.39 7.65
C LEU A 181 18.02 -5.21 8.70
N ARG A 182 17.33 -6.14 9.38
CA ARG A 182 17.96 -7.06 10.35
C ARG A 182 18.95 -8.01 9.71
N LEU A 183 18.63 -8.59 8.55
CA LEU A 183 19.54 -9.47 7.81
C LEU A 183 20.81 -8.72 7.37
N LYS A 184 20.67 -7.48 6.88
CA LYS A 184 21.82 -6.64 6.56
C LYS A 184 22.67 -6.34 7.79
N LEU A 185 22.03 -6.05 8.93
CA LEU A 185 22.73 -5.79 10.19
C LEU A 185 23.44 -7.06 10.73
N GLN A 186 22.77 -8.21 10.72
CA GLN A 186 23.33 -9.49 11.16
C GLN A 186 24.50 -9.96 10.30
N MET A 187 24.40 -9.80 8.98
CA MET A 187 25.51 -10.11 8.07
C MET A 187 26.70 -9.18 8.29
N ALA A 188 26.44 -7.89 8.54
CA ALA A 188 27.51 -6.94 8.86
C ALA A 188 28.17 -7.27 10.20
N THR A 189 27.40 -7.57 11.26
CA THR A 189 27.96 -7.94 12.57
C THR A 189 28.73 -9.26 12.51
N GLY A 190 28.23 -10.27 11.78
CA GLY A 190 28.92 -11.55 11.63
C GLY A 190 30.25 -11.43 10.89
N VAL A 191 30.30 -10.67 9.79
CA VAL A 191 31.56 -10.42 9.04
C VAL A 191 32.55 -9.63 9.90
N ILE A 192 32.09 -8.60 10.62
CA ILE A 192 32.96 -7.81 11.50
C ILE A 192 33.47 -8.66 12.66
N ALA A 193 32.63 -9.48 13.30
CA ALA A 193 33.01 -10.34 14.42
C ALA A 193 34.06 -11.38 14.02
N VAL A 194 33.88 -12.05 12.88
CA VAL A 194 34.87 -13.03 12.38
C VAL A 194 36.18 -12.33 12.01
N GLY A 195 36.10 -11.19 11.31
CA GLY A 195 37.28 -10.43 10.90
C GLY A 195 38.12 -9.90 12.08
N THR A 196 37.47 -9.32 13.10
CA THR A 196 38.18 -8.78 14.27
C THR A 196 38.73 -9.87 15.19
N THR A 197 38.06 -11.02 15.29
CA THR A 197 38.53 -12.16 16.10
C THR A 197 39.79 -12.79 15.50
N VAL A 198 39.82 -13.01 14.17
CA VAL A 198 41.00 -13.52 13.47
C VAL A 198 42.16 -12.54 13.59
N TYR A 199 41.91 -11.24 13.39
CA TYR A 199 42.93 -10.21 13.49
C TYR A 199 43.53 -10.09 14.91
N ALA A 200 42.72 -10.22 15.96
CA ALA A 200 43.19 -10.22 17.35
C ALA A 200 44.08 -11.45 17.67
N LEU A 201 43.77 -12.63 17.15
CA LEU A 201 44.59 -13.83 17.33
C LEU A 201 45.96 -13.69 16.65
N VAL A 202 46.00 -13.12 15.44
CA VAL A 202 47.26 -12.85 14.73
C VAL A 202 48.15 -11.87 15.50
N LEU A 203 47.58 -10.77 16.00
CA LEU A 203 48.32 -9.80 16.82
C LEU A 203 48.86 -10.42 18.12
N ARG A 204 48.07 -11.27 18.78
CA ARG A 204 48.49 -11.97 20.01
C ARG A 204 49.62 -12.95 19.73
N ASN A 205 49.53 -13.71 18.64
CA ASN A 205 50.55 -14.68 18.27
C ASN A 205 51.87 -14.00 17.89
N ASP A 206 51.83 -12.93 17.07
CA ASP A 206 53.01 -12.14 16.70
C ASP A 206 53.75 -11.59 17.94
N TYR A 207 53.01 -11.06 18.91
CA TYR A 207 53.59 -10.59 20.17
C TYR A 207 54.22 -11.72 20.99
N LEU A 208 53.54 -12.85 21.16
CA LEU A 208 54.05 -13.99 21.92
C LEU A 208 55.30 -14.59 21.28
N THR A 209 55.33 -14.75 19.95
CA THR A 209 56.50 -15.25 19.23
C THR A 209 57.71 -14.31 19.41
N LYS A 210 57.51 -13.00 19.28
CA LYS A 210 58.59 -12.01 19.47
C LYS A 210 59.08 -11.94 20.91
N ARG A 211 58.17 -12.04 21.88
CA ARG A 211 58.51 -12.09 23.31
C ARG A 211 59.29 -13.36 23.65
N ASN A 212 58.86 -14.52 23.17
CA ASN A 212 59.57 -15.78 23.40
C ASN A 212 60.97 -15.75 22.77
N ALA A 213 61.12 -15.16 21.58
CA ALA A 213 62.42 -14.97 20.94
C ALA A 213 63.34 -14.04 21.76
N LEU A 214 62.78 -12.95 22.31
CA LEU A 214 63.51 -12.06 23.21
C LEU A 214 63.95 -12.79 24.49
N ASP A 215 63.06 -13.55 25.14
CA ASP A 215 63.34 -14.29 26.36
C ASP A 215 64.42 -15.38 26.12
N GLN A 216 64.37 -16.08 24.98
CA GLN A 216 65.40 -17.05 24.59
C GLN A 216 66.77 -16.39 24.40
N ILE A 217 66.83 -15.23 23.73
CA ILE A 217 68.08 -14.49 23.53
C ILE A 217 68.59 -13.96 24.87
N SER A 218 67.70 -13.41 25.71
CA SER A 218 68.05 -12.90 27.05
C SER A 218 68.69 -13.98 27.92
N ASN A 219 68.05 -15.15 28.02
CA ASN A 219 68.53 -16.26 28.85
C ASN A 219 69.83 -16.87 28.32
N GLY A 220 70.11 -16.76 27.01
CA GLY A 220 71.35 -17.19 26.39
C GLY A 220 72.47 -16.14 26.39
N ALA A 221 72.16 -14.89 26.75
CA ALA A 221 73.07 -13.74 26.65
C ALA A 221 73.67 -13.30 27.98
N GLU A 222 73.15 -13.77 29.11
CA GLU A 222 73.62 -13.39 30.43
C GLU A 222 75.03 -13.91 30.72
N ASN A 223 75.92 -13.00 31.12
CA ASN A 223 77.24 -13.39 31.62
C ASN A 223 77.10 -14.03 33.01
N ALA A 224 77.54 -15.28 33.16
CA ALA A 224 77.53 -16.02 34.42
C ALA A 224 78.35 -15.34 35.54
N ALA A 225 79.32 -14.48 35.18
CA ALA A 225 80.17 -13.75 36.12
C ALA A 225 79.56 -12.41 36.61
N LEU A 226 78.70 -11.79 35.81
CA LEU A 226 78.05 -10.50 36.11
C LEU A 226 76.59 -10.55 35.65
N PRO A 227 75.64 -10.85 36.56
CA PRO A 227 74.24 -10.96 36.21
C PRO A 227 73.70 -9.63 35.67
N GLY A 228 73.02 -9.69 34.51
CA GLY A 228 72.42 -8.52 33.86
C GLY A 228 73.30 -7.80 32.82
N THR A 229 74.51 -8.29 32.54
CA THR A 229 75.41 -7.74 31.50
C THR A 229 75.58 -8.69 30.32
N ILE A 230 75.50 -8.14 29.10
CA ILE A 230 75.74 -8.84 27.83
C ILE A 230 77.10 -8.39 27.30
N ASP A 231 78.11 -9.27 27.44
CA ASP A 231 79.51 -8.90 27.16
C ASP A 231 79.92 -9.11 25.70
N ASN A 232 79.08 -9.78 24.92
CA ASN A 232 79.32 -10.07 23.50
C ASN A 232 78.54 -9.10 22.61
N ALA A 233 79.27 -8.29 21.81
CA ALA A 233 78.71 -7.29 20.91
C ALA A 233 77.72 -7.86 19.88
N ASP A 234 77.96 -9.06 19.35
CA ASP A 234 77.06 -9.71 18.39
C ASP A 234 75.75 -10.13 19.07
N ILE A 235 75.83 -10.66 20.29
CA ILE A 235 74.67 -11.05 21.09
C ILE A 235 73.87 -9.81 21.50
N TYR A 236 74.55 -8.71 21.86
CA TYR A 236 73.90 -7.45 22.17
C TYR A 236 73.13 -6.88 20.96
N SER A 237 73.68 -6.98 19.74
CA SER A 237 72.96 -6.52 18.53
C SER A 237 71.67 -7.30 18.31
N LYS A 238 71.72 -8.63 18.47
CA LYS A 238 70.55 -9.53 18.34
C LYS A 238 69.52 -9.27 19.43
N TYR A 239 69.97 -9.06 20.65
CA TYR A 239 69.10 -8.66 21.77
C TYR A 239 68.40 -7.33 21.48
N LYS A 240 69.14 -6.32 21.02
CA LYS A 240 68.60 -4.99 20.68
C LYS A 240 67.57 -5.08 19.55
N GLU A 241 67.83 -5.86 18.51
CA GLU A 241 66.90 -6.07 17.40
C GLU A 241 65.61 -6.78 17.88
N ALA A 242 65.75 -7.85 18.66
CA ALA A 242 64.62 -8.57 19.25
C ALA A 242 63.81 -7.68 20.21
N TYR A 243 64.47 -6.82 20.98
CA TYR A 243 63.83 -5.86 21.87
C TYR A 243 63.02 -4.82 21.09
N ILE A 244 63.60 -4.22 20.04
CA ILE A 244 62.90 -3.26 19.17
C ILE A 244 61.70 -3.92 18.47
N ALA A 245 61.87 -5.15 17.99
CA ALA A 245 60.79 -5.92 17.36
C ALA A 245 59.64 -6.18 18.34
N THR A 246 59.95 -6.55 19.59
CA THR A 246 58.97 -6.79 20.65
C THR A 246 58.25 -5.50 21.06
N GLN A 247 58.98 -4.39 21.19
CA GLN A 247 58.41 -3.08 21.49
C GLN A 247 57.49 -2.57 20.37
N SER A 248 57.84 -2.84 19.11
CA SER A 248 56.98 -2.52 17.96
C SER A 248 55.67 -3.34 17.95
N ALA A 249 55.71 -4.59 18.39
CA ALA A 249 54.53 -5.44 18.55
C ALA A 249 53.69 -5.00 19.77
N GLU A 250 54.33 -4.57 20.85
CA GLU A 250 53.66 -4.03 22.04
C GLU A 250 52.88 -2.75 21.74
N LYS A 251 53.40 -1.86 20.89
CA LYS A 251 52.65 -0.68 20.41
C LYS A 251 51.34 -1.04 19.70
N LYS A 252 51.22 -2.27 19.17
CA LYS A 252 49.99 -2.78 18.54
C LYS A 252 48.97 -3.33 19.55
N LYS A 253 49.29 -3.38 20.85
CA LYS A 253 48.38 -3.81 21.92
C LYS A 253 47.08 -2.99 21.96
N GLY A 254 47.15 -1.69 21.63
CA GLY A 254 45.95 -0.85 21.50
C GLY A 254 44.97 -1.38 20.44
N TRP A 255 45.49 -1.81 19.29
CA TRP A 255 44.69 -2.42 18.22
C TRP A 255 44.10 -3.78 18.63
N TYR A 256 44.85 -4.57 19.39
CA TYR A 256 44.33 -5.82 19.97
C TYR A 256 43.16 -5.57 20.91
N ILE A 257 43.30 -4.63 21.86
CA ILE A 257 42.24 -4.28 22.82
C ILE A 257 40.99 -3.78 22.09
N ALA A 258 41.17 -2.93 21.07
CA ALA A 258 40.06 -2.45 20.24
C ALA A 258 39.36 -3.60 19.50
N SER A 259 40.12 -4.53 18.91
CA SER A 259 39.58 -5.67 18.16
C SER A 259 38.77 -6.62 19.06
N VAL A 260 39.28 -6.91 20.25
CA VAL A 260 38.58 -7.73 21.25
C VAL A 260 37.32 -7.02 21.77
N GLY A 261 37.39 -5.71 22.01
CA GLY A 261 36.22 -4.91 22.41
C GLY A 261 35.10 -4.94 21.38
N VAL A 262 35.43 -4.77 20.10
CA VAL A 262 34.44 -4.86 19.00
C VAL A 262 33.88 -6.29 18.88
N ALA A 263 34.72 -7.32 18.99
CA ALA A 263 34.28 -8.71 18.95
C ALA A 263 33.32 -9.04 20.12
N ALA A 264 33.61 -8.56 21.33
CA ALA A 264 32.75 -8.75 22.49
C ALA A 264 31.38 -8.07 22.33
N ILE A 265 31.35 -6.84 21.81
CA ILE A 265 30.09 -6.12 21.53
C ILE A 265 29.28 -6.86 20.46
N ALA A 266 29.94 -7.35 19.40
CA ALA A 266 29.26 -8.11 18.34
C ALA A 266 28.68 -9.43 18.87
N ALA A 267 29.43 -10.16 19.70
CA ALA A 267 28.96 -11.39 20.34
C ALA A 267 27.78 -11.12 21.28
N LEU A 268 27.82 -10.04 22.07
CA LEU A 268 26.70 -9.64 22.92
C LEU A 268 25.47 -9.25 22.09
N ALA A 269 25.65 -8.59 20.95
CA ALA A 269 24.56 -8.25 20.04
C ALA A 269 23.94 -9.51 19.42
N GLU A 270 24.73 -10.51 19.01
CA GLU A 270 24.24 -11.79 18.53
C GLU A 270 23.47 -12.57 19.62
N VAL A 271 24.01 -12.64 20.84
CA VAL A 271 23.33 -13.28 21.99
C VAL A 271 22.01 -12.56 22.30
N TYR A 272 21.99 -11.23 22.25
CA TYR A 272 20.78 -10.44 22.45
C TYR A 272 19.71 -10.74 21.38
N LEU A 273 20.12 -10.85 20.12
CA LEU A 273 19.23 -11.18 19.01
C LEU A 273 18.72 -12.63 19.08
N LEU A 274 19.54 -13.58 19.55
CA LEU A 274 19.14 -14.98 19.74
C LEU A 274 18.20 -15.17 20.93
N ARG A 275 18.40 -14.43 22.02
CA ARG A 275 17.57 -14.49 23.22
C ARG A 275 16.21 -13.82 23.04
N ASN A 276 16.13 -12.82 22.18
CA ASN A 276 14.90 -12.16 21.79
C ASN A 276 14.51 -12.56 20.37
N PRO A 277 14.23 -13.84 20.09
CA PRO A 277 13.80 -14.24 18.76
C PRO A 277 12.47 -13.54 18.48
N PRO A 278 12.25 -13.03 17.25
CA PRO A 278 10.94 -12.50 16.90
C PRO A 278 9.90 -13.59 17.11
N LYS A 279 8.71 -13.21 17.63
CA LYS A 279 7.57 -14.12 17.75
C LYS A 279 7.37 -14.81 16.40
N ARG A 280 7.70 -16.10 16.34
CA ARG A 280 7.37 -16.94 15.19
C ARG A 280 5.84 -16.97 15.14
N THR A 281 5.25 -16.32 14.15
CA THR A 281 3.89 -16.64 13.73
C THR A 281 3.93 -18.08 13.26
N ASN A 282 3.52 -19.00 14.15
CA ASN A 282 3.49 -20.42 13.88
C ASN A 282 2.45 -20.66 12.79
N LYS A 283 2.88 -20.68 11.53
CA LYS A 283 2.08 -21.22 10.44
C LYS A 283 2.02 -22.74 10.62
N LYS A 284 1.04 -23.19 11.41
CA LYS A 284 0.79 -24.62 11.62
C LYS A 284 -0.03 -25.13 10.43
N LEU A 285 0.64 -25.87 9.54
CA LEU A 285 -0.05 -26.76 8.62
C LEU A 285 -0.66 -27.89 9.44
N THR A 286 -1.97 -27.88 9.63
CA THR A 286 -2.67 -28.95 10.35
C THR A 286 -3.37 -29.87 9.37
N TRP A 287 -2.99 -31.14 9.40
CA TRP A 287 -3.69 -32.20 8.69
C TRP A 287 -4.83 -32.69 9.58
N LYS A 288 -6.07 -32.58 9.10
CA LYS A 288 -7.24 -33.14 9.79
C LYS A 288 -7.93 -34.15 8.87
N PRO A 289 -8.32 -35.33 9.39
CA PRO A 289 -9.16 -36.24 8.63
C PRO A 289 -10.51 -35.56 8.35
N SER A 290 -10.96 -35.59 7.10
CA SER A 290 -12.25 -35.04 6.69
C SER A 290 -13.38 -35.90 7.26
N SER A 291 -14.33 -35.30 7.97
CA SER A 291 -15.52 -36.00 8.47
C SER A 291 -16.61 -36.18 7.39
N GLN A 292 -16.41 -35.62 6.19
CA GLN A 292 -17.41 -35.61 5.11
C GLN A 292 -16.91 -36.27 3.81
N SER A 293 -15.66 -36.73 3.77
CA SER A 293 -15.10 -37.44 2.61
C SER A 293 -13.95 -38.35 3.03
N LEU A 294 -13.75 -39.47 2.32
CA LEU A 294 -12.53 -40.29 2.41
C LEU A 294 -11.36 -39.48 1.83
N GLY A 295 -10.79 -38.57 2.62
CA GLY A 295 -9.69 -37.71 2.20
C GLY A 295 -9.06 -36.91 3.35
N LEU A 296 -7.77 -36.59 3.21
CA LEU A 296 -7.04 -35.70 4.12
C LEU A 296 -7.32 -34.24 3.75
N ALA A 297 -7.86 -33.46 4.69
CA ALA A 297 -8.00 -32.03 4.50
C ALA A 297 -6.73 -31.32 5.00
N VAL A 298 -6.14 -30.50 4.13
CA VAL A 298 -5.02 -29.61 4.46
C VAL A 298 -5.59 -28.25 4.80
N SER A 299 -5.48 -27.82 6.06
CA SER A 299 -5.82 -26.45 6.44
C SER A 299 -4.55 -25.64 6.73
N TYR A 300 -4.55 -24.42 6.21
CA TYR A 300 -3.50 -23.43 6.41
C TYR A 300 -4.11 -22.20 7.07
N THR A 301 -3.68 -21.88 8.29
CA THR A 301 -4.08 -20.68 9.01
C THR A 301 -2.97 -19.64 8.94
N PHE A 302 -3.32 -18.43 8.51
CA PHE A 302 -2.44 -17.26 8.44
C PHE A 302 -2.18 -16.68 9.84
#